data_AF-W6MC64-F1
#
_entry.id   AF-W6MC64-F1
#
_cell.length_a   1.000
_cell.length_b   1.000
_cell.length_c   1.000
_cell.angle_alpha   90.00
_cell.angle_beta   90.00
_cell.angle_gamma   90.00
#
_symmetry.space_group_name_H-M   'P 1'
#
loop_
_entity.id
_entity.type
_entity.pdbx_description
1 polymer ?
#
loop_
_entity_poly.entity_id
_entity_poly.type
_entity_poly.pdbx_seq_one_letter_code
_entity_poly.pdbx_strand_id
1 'polypeptide(L)'
;MPRKSTLDPKVKALLDNLNLDDGDDDLLAEPAEDATEHLRILYERLANGRERALRPGMLAIWKPGLKNRRFPAYGQPAIVVERLSAPILDHETESGMTYYREPLDLLLGILHRDGDFLVYHFDSRRFQPYAAGGTGNR
;
A
#
# COMPACT_ATOMS: atom_id res chain seq x y z
N MET A 1 -39.37 -35.27 7.87
CA MET A 1 -38.34 -36.15 8.44
C MET A 1 -36.97 -35.64 8.00
N PRO A 2 -36.02 -35.34 8.89
CA PRO A 2 -34.71 -34.82 8.48
C PRO A 2 -33.87 -35.96 7.89
N ARG A 3 -33.20 -35.71 6.77
CA ARG A 3 -32.28 -36.66 6.13
C ARG A 3 -31.05 -36.82 7.02
N LYS A 4 -30.76 -38.05 7.44
CA LYS A 4 -29.54 -38.40 8.19
C LYS A 4 -28.33 -38.14 7.28
N SER A 5 -27.50 -37.19 7.68
CA SER A 5 -26.24 -36.86 7.01
C SER A 5 -25.33 -38.09 6.97
N THR A 6 -24.87 -38.47 5.78
CA THR A 6 -23.99 -39.61 5.51
C THR A 6 -22.53 -39.17 5.55
N LEU A 7 -22.10 -38.63 6.68
CA LEU A 7 -20.70 -38.25 6.86
C LEU A 7 -19.89 -39.46 7.34
N ASP A 8 -18.79 -39.71 6.64
CA ASP A 8 -17.83 -40.78 6.97
C ASP A 8 -17.32 -40.59 8.42
N PRO A 9 -17.22 -41.66 9.23
CA PRO A 9 -16.80 -41.56 10.62
C PRO A 9 -15.40 -40.97 10.81
N LYS A 10 -14.49 -41.10 9.83
CA LYS A 10 -13.19 -40.40 9.85
C LYS A 10 -13.34 -38.91 9.58
N VAL A 11 -14.27 -38.50 8.73
CA VAL A 11 -14.58 -37.08 8.48
C VAL A 11 -15.23 -36.46 9.71
N LYS A 12 -16.13 -37.21 10.37
CA LYS A 12 -16.73 -36.77 11.64
C LYS A 12 -15.68 -36.62 12.75
N ALA A 13 -14.76 -37.58 12.88
CA ALA A 13 -13.66 -37.49 13.84
C ALA A 13 -12.65 -36.36 13.51
N LEU A 14 -12.47 -36.01 12.24
CA LEU A 14 -11.65 -34.86 11.83
C LEU A 14 -12.31 -33.53 12.25
N LEU A 15 -13.64 -33.45 12.14
CA LEU A 15 -14.43 -32.30 12.56
C LEU A 15 -14.53 -32.19 14.09
N ASP A 16 -14.63 -33.32 14.80
CA ASP A 16 -14.67 -33.36 16.27
C ASP A 16 -13.29 -32.99 16.89
N ASN A 17 -12.19 -33.17 16.15
CA ASN A 17 -10.84 -32.73 16.55
C ASN A 17 -10.52 -31.28 16.16
N LEU A 18 -11.29 -30.68 15.25
CA LEU A 18 -11.27 -29.24 14.98
C LEU A 18 -12.13 -28.58 16.05
N ASN A 19 -11.67 -28.66 17.29
CA ASN A 19 -12.24 -28.04 18.47
C ASN A 19 -12.51 -26.56 18.17
N LEU A 20 -13.70 -26.26 17.63
CA LEU A 20 -14.26 -24.93 17.50
C LEU A 20 -14.72 -24.51 18.90
N ASP A 21 -13.74 -24.44 19.78
CA ASP A 21 -13.77 -23.67 21.01
C ASP A 21 -12.79 -22.50 20.83
N ASP A 22 -12.89 -21.85 19.67
CA ASP A 22 -12.35 -20.50 19.50
C ASP A 22 -13.48 -19.57 19.96
N GLY A 23 -13.65 -19.50 21.28
CA GLY A 23 -14.27 -18.33 21.87
C GLY A 23 -13.60 -17.10 21.27
N ASP A 24 -14.43 -16.13 20.89
CA ASP A 24 -14.08 -14.75 20.56
C ASP A 24 -13.23 -14.10 21.68
N ASP A 25 -11.98 -14.51 21.81
CA ASP A 25 -10.94 -13.90 22.67
C ASP A 25 -9.66 -13.63 21.86
N ASP A 26 -9.78 -13.51 20.53
CA ASP A 26 -8.86 -12.74 19.70
C ASP A 26 -9.42 -11.33 19.42
N LEU A 27 -10.31 -10.86 20.32
CA LEU A 27 -10.74 -9.47 20.37
C LEU A 27 -9.60 -8.65 20.99
N LEU A 28 -8.70 -8.18 20.10
CA LEU A 28 -7.70 -7.15 20.37
C LEU A 28 -6.43 -7.65 21.08
N ALA A 29 -5.77 -8.70 20.59
CA ALA A 29 -4.37 -8.89 20.94
C ALA A 29 -3.61 -7.59 20.62
N GLU A 30 -3.09 -6.91 21.65
CA GLU A 30 -2.31 -5.69 21.47
C GLU A 30 -1.16 -6.01 20.51
N PRO A 31 -1.03 -5.29 19.39
CA PRO A 31 0.05 -5.55 18.45
C PRO A 31 1.38 -5.45 19.18
N ALA A 32 2.29 -6.41 18.92
CA ALA A 32 3.62 -6.44 19.53
C ALA A 32 4.25 -5.03 19.50
N GLU A 33 4.95 -4.64 20.56
CA GLU A 33 5.48 -3.27 20.74
C GLU A 33 6.25 -2.77 19.50
N ASP A 34 7.01 -3.66 18.86
CA ASP A 34 7.73 -3.41 17.60
C ASP A 34 6.81 -3.09 16.40
N ALA A 35 5.66 -3.76 16.29
CA ALA A 35 4.69 -3.53 15.22
C ALA A 35 4.00 -2.17 15.40
N THR A 36 3.67 -1.82 16.65
CA THR A 36 3.07 -0.53 16.99
C THR A 36 4.03 0.61 16.67
N GLU A 37 5.30 0.47 17.02
CA GLU A 37 6.31 1.50 16.73
C GLU A 37 6.58 1.62 15.23
N HIS A 38 6.67 0.49 14.52
CA HIS A 38 6.81 0.51 13.07
C HIS A 38 5.64 1.22 12.38
N LEU A 39 4.42 1.00 12.85
CA LEU A 39 3.22 1.68 12.35
C LEU A 39 3.32 3.20 12.53
N ARG A 40 3.74 3.68 13.71
CA ARG A 40 3.94 5.10 13.98
C ARG A 40 4.94 5.71 13.01
N ILE A 41 6.08 5.05 12.81
CA ILE A 41 7.13 5.51 11.87
C ILE A 41 6.58 5.62 10.43
N LEU A 42 5.82 4.63 9.97
CA LEU A 42 5.23 4.66 8.62
C LEU A 42 4.19 5.77 8.48
N TYR A 43 3.35 5.97 9.51
CA TYR A 43 2.37 7.05 9.53
C TYR A 43 3.03 8.43 9.50
N GLU A 44 4.05 8.66 10.32
CA GLU A 44 4.82 9.91 10.33
C GLU A 44 5.42 10.20 8.94
N ARG A 45 5.98 9.18 8.28
CA ARG A 45 6.48 9.33 6.91
C ARG A 45 5.36 9.72 5.96
N LEU A 46 4.20 9.07 6.04
CA LEU A 46 3.05 9.38 5.18
C LEU A 46 2.60 10.83 5.37
N ALA A 47 2.51 11.28 6.63
CA ALA A 47 1.92 12.56 7.02
C ALA A 47 2.90 13.76 7.08
N ASN A 48 4.21 13.54 6.92
CA ASN A 48 5.22 14.60 7.08
C ASN A 48 5.16 15.76 6.08
N GLY A 49 4.30 15.71 5.06
CA GLY A 49 4.05 16.84 4.18
C GLY A 49 5.07 17.06 3.07
N ARG A 50 6.09 16.19 2.94
CA ARG A 50 7.15 16.35 1.93
C ARG A 50 6.62 16.35 0.50
N GLU A 51 5.49 15.69 0.26
CA GLU A 51 4.80 15.66 -1.02
C GLU A 51 4.33 17.05 -1.47
N ARG A 52 4.13 18.01 -0.55
CA ARG A 52 3.74 19.40 -0.89
C ARG A 52 4.80 20.16 -1.67
N ALA A 53 6.03 19.67 -1.72
CA ALA A 53 7.10 20.27 -2.52
C ALA A 53 7.11 19.77 -3.98
N LEU A 54 6.40 18.69 -4.31
CA LEU A 54 6.39 18.12 -5.67
C LEU A 54 5.70 19.06 -6.66
N ARG A 55 6.36 19.34 -7.78
CA ARG A 55 5.88 20.17 -8.89
C ARG A 55 6.20 19.47 -10.22
N PRO A 56 5.43 19.74 -11.29
CA PRO A 56 5.75 19.23 -12.63
C PRO A 56 7.22 19.43 -13.00
N GLY A 57 7.83 18.41 -13.59
CA GLY A 57 9.25 18.37 -13.97
C GLY A 57 10.23 17.94 -12.87
N MET A 58 9.81 17.88 -11.60
CA MET A 58 10.67 17.38 -10.52
C MET A 58 10.77 15.86 -10.51
N LEU A 59 11.88 15.34 -9.98
CA LEU A 59 11.98 13.92 -9.65
C LEU A 59 11.32 13.62 -8.29
N ALA A 60 10.56 12.55 -8.25
CA ALA A 60 9.91 12.00 -7.06
C ALA A 60 10.41 10.58 -6.80
N ILE A 61 10.36 10.17 -5.54
CA ILE A 61 10.68 8.80 -5.11
C ILE A 61 9.73 8.38 -3.99
N TRP A 62 9.47 7.08 -3.89
CA TRP A 62 8.75 6.50 -2.76
C TRP A 62 9.38 6.93 -1.44
N LYS A 63 8.54 7.32 -0.49
CA LYS A 63 8.94 7.37 0.92
C LYS A 63 9.23 5.93 1.40
N PRO A 64 10.29 5.69 2.19
CA PRO A 64 10.64 4.35 2.64
C PRO A 64 9.50 3.66 3.39
N GLY A 65 9.12 2.46 2.93
CA GLY A 65 8.04 1.66 3.51
C GLY A 65 6.63 1.95 2.98
N LEU A 66 6.44 2.92 2.08
CA LEU A 66 5.10 3.35 1.62
C LEU A 66 4.72 2.97 0.18
N LYS A 67 5.56 2.21 -0.55
CA LYS A 67 5.26 1.70 -1.89
C LYS A 67 4.12 0.71 -1.85
N ASN A 68 3.12 0.96 -2.70
CA ASN A 68 1.93 0.12 -2.83
C ASN A 68 1.60 -0.22 -4.29
N ARG A 69 2.47 0.11 -5.26
CA ARG A 69 2.27 -0.21 -6.67
C ARG A 69 3.50 -0.91 -7.26
N ARG A 70 3.35 -1.52 -8.43
CA ARG A 70 4.44 -2.25 -9.11
C ARG A 70 5.58 -1.32 -9.51
N PHE A 71 5.25 -0.18 -10.12
CA PHE A 71 6.18 0.83 -10.59
C PHE A 71 5.93 2.19 -9.89
N PRO A 72 6.96 3.04 -9.77
CA PRO A 72 8.37 2.74 -10.04
C PRO A 72 8.90 1.76 -8.98
N ALA A 73 10.05 1.11 -9.23
CA ALA A 73 10.69 0.30 -8.21
C ALA A 73 11.10 1.16 -6.98
N TYR A 74 11.30 0.54 -5.82
CA TYR A 74 11.94 1.28 -4.71
C TYR A 74 13.33 1.75 -5.15
N GLY A 75 13.70 2.98 -4.79
CA GLY A 75 14.97 3.58 -5.23
C GLY A 75 14.94 4.21 -6.62
N GLN A 76 13.98 3.83 -7.48
CA GLN A 76 13.88 4.34 -8.83
C GLN A 76 13.14 5.68 -8.85
N PRO A 77 13.76 6.77 -9.34
CA PRO A 77 13.07 8.05 -9.47
C PRO A 77 12.03 8.00 -10.61
N ALA A 78 10.96 8.76 -10.45
CA ALA A 78 9.96 9.04 -11.46
C ALA A 78 9.83 10.56 -11.64
N ILE A 79 9.41 11.03 -12.81
CA ILE A 79 9.20 12.46 -13.05
C ILE A 79 7.76 12.82 -12.69
N VAL A 80 7.57 13.93 -11.99
CA VAL A 80 6.24 14.50 -11.75
C VAL A 80 5.73 15.08 -13.06
N VAL A 81 4.65 14.52 -13.60
CA VAL A 81 3.98 15.03 -14.80
C VAL A 81 3.01 16.13 -14.41
N GLU A 82 2.15 15.85 -13.43
CA GLU A 82 1.12 16.78 -12.98
C GLU A 82 0.74 16.49 -11.52
N ARG A 83 0.26 17.53 -10.82
CA ARG A 83 -0.44 17.39 -9.56
C ARG A 83 -1.86 17.93 -9.72
N LEU A 84 -2.84 17.06 -9.49
CA LEU A 84 -4.25 17.40 -9.60
C LEU A 84 -4.67 18.25 -8.40
N SER A 85 -5.52 19.24 -8.64
CA SER A 85 -6.13 20.05 -7.58
C SER A 85 -7.24 19.29 -6.83
N ALA A 86 -7.91 18.35 -7.52
CA ALA A 86 -8.89 17.45 -6.96
C ALA A 86 -8.46 15.99 -7.23
N PRO A 87 -8.35 15.13 -6.19
CA PRO A 87 -7.97 13.74 -6.36
C PRO A 87 -9.04 12.95 -7.09
N ILE A 88 -8.62 12.03 -7.94
CA ILE A 88 -9.47 10.95 -8.46
C ILE A 88 -9.48 9.85 -7.40
N LEU A 89 -10.65 9.38 -7.02
CA LEU A 89 -10.75 8.24 -6.12
C LEU A 89 -10.64 6.95 -6.94
N ASP A 90 -9.83 6.02 -6.47
CA ASP A 90 -9.72 4.69 -7.07
C ASP A 90 -11.12 4.01 -7.15
N HIS A 91 -11.32 3.22 -8.21
CA HIS A 91 -12.60 2.63 -8.58
C HIS A 91 -12.90 1.30 -7.88
N GLU A 92 -11.99 0.79 -7.04
CA GLU A 92 -12.25 -0.39 -6.22
C GLU A 92 -13.56 -0.26 -5.43
N THR A 93 -14.37 -1.32 -5.44
CA THR A 93 -15.75 -1.29 -4.92
C THR A 93 -15.88 -1.81 -3.50
N GLU A 94 -14.87 -2.53 -3.00
CA GLU A 94 -14.90 -3.21 -1.72
C GLU A 94 -14.00 -2.51 -0.70
N SER A 95 -14.55 -2.16 0.47
CA SER A 95 -13.81 -1.43 1.51
C SER A 95 -12.63 -2.20 2.11
N GLY A 96 -12.59 -3.53 1.93
CA GLY A 96 -11.47 -4.37 2.33
C GLY A 96 -10.29 -4.33 1.37
N MET A 97 -10.45 -3.76 0.16
CA MET A 97 -9.37 -3.68 -0.82
C MET A 97 -8.37 -2.58 -0.44
N THR A 98 -7.09 -2.88 -0.61
CA THR A 98 -5.97 -2.00 -0.22
C THR A 98 -6.04 -0.60 -0.85
N TYR A 99 -6.69 -0.46 -2.00
CA TYR A 99 -6.77 0.79 -2.76
C TYR A 99 -8.16 1.41 -2.74
N TYR A 100 -9.10 0.89 -1.93
CA TYR A 100 -10.45 1.42 -1.86
C TYR A 100 -10.45 2.92 -1.58
N ARG A 101 -10.99 3.70 -2.53
CA ARG A 101 -11.04 5.17 -2.48
C ARG A 101 -9.68 5.82 -2.20
N GLU A 102 -8.59 5.22 -2.68
CA GLU A 102 -7.27 5.86 -2.59
C GLU A 102 -7.33 7.21 -3.33
N PRO A 103 -6.87 8.32 -2.70
CA PRO A 103 -6.91 9.64 -3.32
C PRO A 103 -5.73 9.81 -4.28
N LEU A 104 -5.98 9.62 -5.56
CA LEU A 104 -4.97 9.72 -6.61
C LEU A 104 -4.90 11.17 -7.11
N ASP A 105 -3.90 11.93 -6.66
CA ASP A 105 -3.69 13.34 -6.97
C ASP A 105 -2.36 13.65 -7.68
N LEU A 106 -1.53 12.64 -7.93
CA LEU A 106 -0.20 12.80 -8.53
C LEU A 106 -0.03 11.94 -9.77
N LEU A 107 0.31 12.56 -10.90
CA LEU A 107 0.70 11.85 -12.11
C LEU A 107 2.22 11.74 -12.16
N LEU A 108 2.72 10.51 -12.22
CA LEU A 108 4.15 10.25 -12.38
C LEU A 108 4.42 9.56 -13.70
N GLY A 109 5.41 10.10 -14.41
CA GLY A 109 6.02 9.52 -15.59
C GLY A 109 7.16 8.59 -15.21
N ILE A 110 7.15 7.38 -15.75
CA ILE A 110 8.08 6.32 -15.43
C ILE A 110 8.64 5.75 -16.72
N LEU A 111 9.95 5.55 -16.75
CA LEU A 111 10.60 4.81 -17.83
C LEU A 111 10.41 3.31 -17.62
N HIS A 112 9.73 2.66 -18.55
CA HIS A 112 9.60 1.20 -18.57
C HIS A 112 10.86 0.55 -19.15
N ARG A 113 11.01 -0.77 -18.96
CA ARG A 113 12.21 -1.53 -19.35
C ARG A 113 12.47 -1.45 -20.86
N ASP A 114 11.41 -1.32 -21.64
CA ASP A 114 11.47 -1.32 -23.10
C ASP A 114 11.72 0.09 -23.68
N GLY A 115 11.93 1.09 -22.81
CA GLY A 115 12.21 2.48 -23.20
C GLY A 115 10.97 3.38 -23.26
N ASP A 116 9.78 2.82 -23.05
CA ASP A 116 8.53 3.57 -23.08
C ASP A 116 8.37 4.50 -21.87
N PHE A 117 7.79 5.68 -22.11
CA PHE A 117 7.40 6.63 -21.08
C PHE A 117 5.92 6.44 -20.74
N LEU A 118 5.66 5.87 -19.57
CA LEU A 118 4.32 5.56 -19.10
C LEU A 118 3.92 6.49 -17.96
N VAL A 119 2.66 6.93 -17.94
CA VAL A 119 2.13 7.83 -16.92
C VAL A 119 1.07 7.10 -16.10
N TYR A 120 1.21 7.17 -14.77
CA TYR A 120 0.28 6.55 -13.83
C TYR A 120 -0.14 7.53 -12.74
N HIS A 121 -1.31 7.27 -12.16
CA HIS A 121 -1.88 8.01 -11.05
C HIS A 121 -1.45 7.40 -9.71
N PHE A 122 -1.14 8.27 -8.75
CA PHE A 122 -0.65 7.90 -7.42
C PHE A 122 -1.22 8.81 -6.34
N ASP A 123 -1.23 8.31 -5.11
CA ASP A 123 -1.38 9.12 -3.90
C ASP A 123 -0.06 9.85 -3.60
N SER A 124 -0.07 11.18 -3.69
CA SER A 124 1.12 12.01 -3.47
C SER A 124 1.76 11.80 -2.11
N ARG A 125 0.99 11.47 -1.06
CA ARG A 125 1.48 11.32 0.32
C ARG A 125 2.53 10.22 0.45
N ARG A 126 2.56 9.27 -0.49
CA ARG A 126 3.53 8.17 -0.54
C ARG A 126 4.87 8.56 -1.17
N PHE A 127 4.98 9.76 -1.73
CA PHE A 127 6.16 10.24 -2.46
C PHE A 127 6.81 11.44 -1.79
N GLN A 128 8.11 11.58 -2.02
CA GLN A 128 8.89 12.75 -1.62
C GLN A 128 9.77 13.20 -2.80
N PRO A 129 10.23 14.46 -2.80
CA PRO A 129 11.25 14.89 -3.75
C PRO A 129 12.46 13.97 -3.71
N TYR A 130 12.92 13.55 -4.89
CA TYR A 130 14.16 12.83 -5.04
C TYR A 130 15.31 13.83 -4.88
N ALA A 131 15.98 13.78 -3.74
CA ALA A 131 17.29 14.41 -3.60
C ALA A 131 18.30 13.44 -4.23
N ALA A 132 18.75 13.76 -5.45
CA ALA A 132 19.99 13.16 -5.94
C ALA A 132 21.04 13.44 -4.86
N GLY A 133 21.55 12.40 -4.19
CA GLY A 133 22.58 12.57 -3.19
C GLY A 133 23.66 13.47 -3.77
N GLY A 134 23.97 14.57 -3.08
CA GLY A 134 24.94 15.56 -3.52
C GLY A 134 26.26 14.87 -3.82
N THR A 135 26.45 14.49 -5.08
CA THR A 135 27.75 14.21 -5.65
C THR A 135 28.23 15.55 -6.15
N GLY A 136 28.73 16.35 -5.22
CA GLY A 136 29.80 17.25 -5.57
C GLY A 136 30.91 16.40 -6.18
N ASN A 137 31.12 16.53 -7.48
CA ASN A 137 32.46 16.53 -8.04
C ASN A 137 32.46 17.01 -9.50
N ARG A 138 33.10 18.18 -9.64
CA ARG A 138 33.78 18.75 -10.82
C ARG A 138 32.91 19.39 -11.90
#